data_AF-A0A933EJ36-F1
#
_entry.id   AF-A0A933EJ36-F1
#
_cell.length_a   1.000
_cell.length_b   1.000
_cell.length_c   1.000
_cell.angle_alpha   90.00
_cell.angle_beta   90.00
_cell.angle_gamma   90.00
#
_symmetry.space_group_name_H-M   'P 1'
#
loop_
_entity.id
_entity.type
_entity.pdbx_description
1 polymer ?
#
loop_
_entity_poly.entity_id
_entity_poly.type
_entity_poly.pdbx_seq_one_letter_code
_entity_poly.pdbx_strand_id
1 'polypeptide(L)'
;MRALFITFLFFSFCCRAAAEEEPLPDFLTLRDPFLPALPREEIIKTPVELGRQNDNNTSQRPGTGNVPAGPTGFLPVAVPPKKKPPSLQLDGIVWGSEHPQAIVDNAVVGVGDEISGVKIYAIKKDEIVVLFEGDKFHVRMEQ
;
A
#
# COMPACT_ATOMS: atom_id res chain seq x y z
N MET A 1 22.50 23.35 -56.22
CA MET A 1 22.49 22.53 -57.45
C MET A 1 23.92 22.14 -57.77
N ARG A 2 24.12 20.87 -58.18
CA ARG A 2 25.34 20.22 -58.74
C ARG A 2 26.32 19.66 -57.68
N ALA A 3 26.20 18.36 -57.37
CA ALA A 3 26.82 17.20 -58.05
C ALA A 3 28.30 17.05 -57.61
N LEU A 4 28.59 16.20 -56.63
CA LEU A 4 28.95 14.77 -56.79
C LEU A 4 30.16 14.59 -57.72
N PHE A 5 31.36 14.51 -57.14
CA PHE A 5 32.53 13.94 -57.79
C PHE A 5 33.11 12.84 -56.89
N ILE A 6 32.81 11.61 -57.31
CA ILE A 6 33.40 10.37 -56.82
C ILE A 6 34.75 10.23 -57.50
N THR A 7 35.84 10.16 -56.73
CA THR A 7 37.09 9.55 -57.19
C THR A 7 37.59 8.60 -56.11
N PHE A 8 37.35 7.33 -56.38
CA PHE A 8 38.06 6.17 -55.88
C PHE A 8 39.57 6.40 -55.88
N LEU A 9 40.23 6.22 -54.73
CA LEU A 9 41.61 5.76 -54.70
C LEU A 9 41.70 4.54 -53.80
N PHE A 10 41.88 3.41 -54.48
CA PHE A 10 42.36 2.15 -53.95
C PHE A 10 43.59 2.37 -53.06
N PHE A 11 43.44 2.14 -51.76
CA PHE A 11 44.56 1.63 -50.96
C PHE A 11 44.25 0.19 -50.58
N SER A 12 44.89 -0.69 -51.34
CA SER A 12 45.19 -2.06 -50.94
C SER A 12 45.73 -2.04 -49.51
N PHE A 13 44.96 -2.58 -48.57
CA PHE A 13 45.49 -3.00 -47.28
C PHE A 13 45.14 -4.47 -47.09
N CYS A 14 46.21 -5.24 -46.91
CA CYS A 14 46.24 -6.69 -46.88
C CYS A 14 45.12 -7.31 -46.04
N CYS A 15 44.54 -8.37 -46.57
CA CYS A 15 43.93 -9.43 -45.78
C CYS A 15 44.88 -9.85 -44.65
N ARG A 16 44.57 -9.47 -43.41
CA ARG A 16 44.99 -10.18 -42.20
C ARG A 16 43.72 -10.80 -41.63
N ALA A 17 43.47 -12.04 -42.01
CA ALA A 17 42.52 -12.88 -41.30
C ALA A 17 43.07 -13.11 -39.89
N ALA A 18 42.51 -12.42 -38.91
CA ALA A 18 42.59 -12.79 -37.51
C ALA A 18 41.18 -13.20 -37.11
N ALA A 19 40.99 -14.51 -36.93
CA ALA A 19 39.85 -15.05 -36.23
C ALA A 19 40.07 -14.73 -34.75
N GLU A 20 39.40 -13.67 -34.27
CA GLU A 20 39.25 -13.38 -32.84
C GLU A 20 37.90 -13.93 -32.43
N GLU A 21 37.93 -15.05 -31.71
CA GLU A 21 36.78 -15.56 -30.98
C GLU A 21 36.56 -14.64 -29.77
N GLU A 22 35.62 -13.72 -29.90
CA GLU A 22 35.10 -12.95 -28.77
C GLU A 22 34.48 -13.92 -27.75
N PRO A 23 35.01 -14.04 -26.52
CA PRO A 23 34.35 -14.82 -25.48
C PRO A 23 33.03 -14.12 -25.15
N LEU A 24 31.92 -14.71 -25.59
CA LEU A 24 30.58 -14.21 -25.32
C LEU A 24 30.42 -14.00 -23.80
N PRO A 25 29.94 -12.82 -23.36
CA PRO A 25 29.68 -12.59 -21.95
C PRO A 25 28.66 -13.62 -21.45
N ASP A 26 29.04 -14.32 -20.40
CA ASP A 26 28.30 -15.42 -19.79
C ASP A 26 27.06 -14.86 -19.06
N PHE A 27 26.02 -14.50 -19.82
CA PHE A 27 24.73 -13.99 -19.33
C PHE A 27 23.95 -15.01 -18.47
N LEU A 28 24.47 -16.21 -18.29
CA LEU A 28 23.80 -17.29 -17.57
C LEU A 28 24.14 -17.33 -16.07
N THR A 29 24.98 -16.44 -15.55
CA THR A 29 25.06 -16.20 -14.10
C THR A 29 24.00 -15.20 -13.63
N LEU A 30 22.76 -15.33 -14.15
CA LEU A 30 21.60 -14.57 -13.72
C LEU A 30 21.26 -15.00 -12.28
N ARG A 31 21.93 -14.37 -11.31
CA ARG A 31 21.60 -14.47 -9.89
C ARG A 31 20.09 -14.28 -9.74
N ASP A 32 19.42 -15.28 -9.22
CA ASP A 32 17.97 -15.24 -9.01
C ASP A 32 17.65 -14.04 -8.10
N PRO A 33 16.99 -12.98 -8.64
CA PRO A 33 16.75 -11.75 -7.91
C PRO A 33 15.75 -11.94 -6.77
N PHE A 34 15.15 -13.12 -6.66
CA PHE A 34 14.18 -13.47 -5.62
C PHE A 34 14.76 -14.30 -4.47
N LEU A 35 16.07 -14.55 -4.45
CA LEU A 35 16.70 -15.16 -3.29
C LEU A 35 16.95 -14.10 -2.19
N PRO A 36 16.31 -14.21 -1.01
CA PRO A 36 16.53 -13.26 0.08
C PRO A 36 17.96 -13.41 0.61
N ALA A 37 18.76 -12.35 0.48
CA ALA A 37 20.13 -12.27 0.99
C ALA A 37 20.18 -11.90 2.49
N LEU A 38 19.28 -12.48 3.30
CA LEU A 38 19.26 -12.22 4.74
C LEU A 38 20.16 -13.22 5.48
N PRO A 39 21.05 -12.76 6.36
CA PRO A 39 21.74 -13.63 7.30
C PRO A 39 20.70 -14.37 8.13
N ARG A 40 20.72 -15.71 8.12
CA ARG A 40 19.87 -16.51 9.01
C ARG A 40 20.46 -16.43 10.41
N GLU A 41 19.95 -15.49 11.20
CA GLU A 41 20.23 -15.46 12.63
C GLU A 41 19.64 -16.74 13.25
N GLU A 42 20.50 -17.52 13.91
CA GLU A 42 20.11 -18.69 14.68
C GLU A 42 19.13 -18.23 15.76
N ILE A 43 17.87 -18.67 15.64
CA ILE A 43 16.81 -18.42 16.61
C ILE A 43 17.23 -19.08 17.93
N ILE A 44 17.86 -18.31 18.82
CA ILE A 44 18.10 -18.70 20.21
C ILE A 44 16.73 -18.88 20.85
N LYS A 45 16.35 -20.14 21.05
CA LYS A 45 15.18 -20.56 21.82
C LYS A 45 15.36 -20.09 23.26
N THR A 46 14.83 -18.93 23.59
CA THR A 46 14.75 -18.48 24.98
C THR A 46 13.34 -18.83 25.49
N PRO A 47 13.21 -19.65 26.55
CA PRO A 47 11.93 -20.03 27.12
C PRO A 47 11.07 -18.82 27.50
N VAL A 48 9.82 -18.83 27.02
CA VAL A 48 8.74 -17.91 27.40
C VAL A 48 8.49 -18.05 28.90
N GLU A 49 8.83 -17.02 29.68
CA GLU A 49 8.32 -16.86 31.04
C GLU A 49 6.84 -16.47 30.98
N LEU A 50 6.01 -17.37 31.52
CA LEU A 50 4.57 -17.24 31.63
C LEU A 50 4.22 -16.14 32.65
N GLY A 51 3.92 -14.94 32.15
CA GLY A 51 3.38 -13.85 32.96
C GLY A 51 2.03 -14.23 33.57
N ARG A 52 1.96 -14.13 34.90
CA ARG A 52 0.82 -14.44 35.76
C ARG A 52 -0.39 -13.54 35.41
N GLN A 53 -1.54 -14.13 35.09
CA GLN A 53 -2.82 -13.42 35.07
C GLN A 53 -3.38 -13.33 36.49
N ASN A 54 -3.55 -12.11 36.97
CA ASN A 54 -4.22 -11.81 38.22
C ASN A 54 -5.72 -11.60 37.93
N ASP A 55 -6.53 -12.60 38.28
CA ASP A 55 -7.99 -12.52 38.21
C ASP A 55 -8.52 -11.75 39.42
N ASN A 56 -8.70 -10.44 39.28
CA ASN A 56 -9.47 -9.66 40.25
C ASN A 56 -10.31 -8.61 39.52
N ASN A 57 -11.48 -8.99 39.03
CA ASN A 57 -12.57 -8.04 38.84
C ASN A 57 -13.91 -8.64 39.26
N THR A 58 -14.12 -8.65 40.57
CA THR A 58 -15.42 -8.79 41.22
C THR A 58 -16.23 -7.51 40.96
N SER A 59 -16.95 -7.46 39.83
CA SER A 59 -17.96 -6.42 39.59
C SER A 59 -19.25 -6.77 40.34
N GLN A 60 -19.26 -6.50 41.64
CA GLN A 60 -20.51 -6.34 42.39
C GLN A 60 -21.26 -5.12 41.82
N ARG A 61 -22.46 -5.34 41.28
CA ARG A 61 -23.43 -4.25 41.07
C ARG A 61 -24.54 -4.36 42.11
N PRO A 62 -24.40 -3.72 43.29
CA PRO A 62 -25.54 -3.41 44.14
C PRO A 62 -25.98 -1.97 43.87
N GLY A 63 -27.24 -1.77 43.50
CA GLY A 63 -27.75 -0.41 43.32
C GLY A 63 -29.13 -0.34 42.70
N THR A 64 -30.12 -0.92 43.38
CA THR A 64 -31.54 -0.56 43.24
C THR A 64 -31.70 0.87 43.72
N GLY A 65 -31.83 1.82 42.80
CA GLY A 65 -32.15 3.22 43.08
C GLY A 65 -33.33 3.65 42.23
N ASN A 66 -34.49 3.83 42.88
CA ASN A 66 -35.68 4.44 42.29
C ASN A 66 -35.33 5.83 41.73
N VAL A 67 -35.53 6.04 40.43
CA VAL A 67 -35.53 7.38 39.82
C VAL A 67 -36.98 7.77 39.55
N PRO A 68 -37.48 8.90 40.08
CA PRO A 68 -38.81 9.39 39.77
C PRO A 68 -38.92 9.76 38.29
N ALA A 69 -39.96 9.23 37.65
CA ALA A 69 -40.31 9.48 36.25
C ALA A 69 -40.75 10.95 36.08
N GLY A 70 -39.79 11.82 35.77
CA GLY A 70 -40.09 13.12 35.15
C GLY A 70 -40.47 12.91 33.68
N PRO A 71 -41.42 13.69 33.13
CA PRO A 71 -41.66 13.69 31.68
C PRO A 71 -40.48 14.41 31.02
N THR A 72 -39.39 13.69 30.77
CA THR A 72 -38.31 14.15 29.92
C THR A 72 -38.86 14.22 28.50
N GLY A 73 -39.33 15.41 28.13
CA GLY A 73 -39.64 15.74 26.76
C GLY A 73 -38.43 15.40 25.91
N PHE A 74 -38.60 14.43 25.01
CA PHE A 74 -37.62 14.16 23.97
C PHE A 74 -37.55 15.42 23.11
N LEU A 75 -36.54 16.26 23.35
CA LEU A 75 -36.15 17.22 22.33
C LEU A 75 -35.88 16.39 21.08
N PRO A 76 -36.43 16.77 19.91
CA PRO A 76 -36.13 16.07 18.68
C PRO A 76 -34.61 16.15 18.49
N VAL A 77 -33.94 15.02 18.67
CA VAL A 77 -32.51 14.88 18.40
C VAL A 77 -32.36 15.26 16.94
N ALA A 78 -31.74 16.42 16.70
CA ALA A 78 -31.43 16.88 15.37
C ALA A 78 -30.47 15.86 14.75
N VAL A 79 -31.02 14.95 13.95
CA VAL A 79 -30.24 13.99 13.19
C VAL A 79 -29.38 14.82 12.24
N PRO A 80 -28.04 14.79 12.34
CA PRO A 80 -27.19 15.55 11.45
C PRO A 80 -27.50 15.14 10.00
N PRO A 81 -27.51 16.10 9.06
CA PRO A 81 -27.77 15.79 7.67
C PRO A 81 -26.71 14.80 7.18
N LYS A 82 -27.15 13.63 6.70
CA LYS A 82 -26.28 12.59 6.17
C LYS A 82 -25.54 13.15 4.95
N LYS A 83 -24.24 13.39 5.10
CA LYS A 83 -23.39 13.90 4.01
C LYS A 83 -23.27 12.85 2.90
N LYS A 84 -23.19 13.34 1.67
CA LYS A 84 -22.98 12.48 0.49
C LYS A 84 -21.52 12.00 0.49
N PRO A 85 -21.27 10.74 0.06
CA PRO A 85 -19.90 10.27 -0.12
C PRO A 85 -19.20 11.09 -1.23
N PRO A 86 -17.87 11.27 -1.14
CA PRO A 86 -17.10 11.88 -2.22
C PRO A 86 -17.14 10.99 -3.47
N SER A 87 -17.11 11.61 -4.66
CA SER A 87 -16.94 10.89 -5.92
C SER A 87 -15.46 10.55 -6.07
N LEU A 88 -15.07 9.37 -5.60
CA LEU A 88 -13.73 8.81 -5.77
C LEU A 88 -13.84 7.53 -6.58
N GLN A 89 -13.01 7.38 -7.60
CA GLN A 89 -12.90 6.15 -8.35
C GLN A 89 -11.75 5.31 -7.77
N LEU A 90 -12.09 4.16 -7.21
CA LEU A 90 -11.10 3.22 -6.68
C LEU A 90 -10.72 2.23 -7.79
N ASP A 91 -9.53 2.39 -8.37
CA ASP A 91 -9.05 1.59 -9.50
C ASP A 91 -8.36 0.30 -9.04
N GLY A 92 -7.74 0.32 -7.85
CA GLY A 92 -6.96 -0.81 -7.37
C GLY A 92 -6.58 -0.71 -5.90
N ILE A 93 -6.35 -1.87 -5.28
CA ILE A 93 -5.82 -1.97 -3.91
C ILE A 93 -4.64 -2.95 -3.92
N VAL A 94 -3.50 -2.49 -3.41
CA VAL A 94 -2.33 -3.31 -3.09
C VAL A 94 -2.31 -3.53 -1.58
N TRP A 95 -2.78 -4.70 -1.17
CA TRP A 95 -2.81 -5.15 0.21
C TRP A 95 -1.81 -6.31 0.39
N GLY A 96 -1.05 -6.34 1.49
CA GLY A 96 -0.12 -7.45 1.79
C GLY A 96 1.34 -7.05 2.07
N SER A 97 1.66 -5.76 2.06
CA SER A 97 2.93 -5.20 2.53
C SER A 97 2.78 -4.55 3.92
N GLU A 98 3.90 -4.22 4.56
CA GLU A 98 3.95 -3.36 5.75
C GLU A 98 3.28 -1.98 5.50
N HIS A 99 3.26 -1.55 4.24
CA HIS A 99 2.70 -0.28 3.79
C HIS A 99 1.66 -0.51 2.69
N PRO A 100 0.37 -0.69 3.04
CA PRO A 100 -0.68 -0.88 2.05
C PRO A 100 -0.87 0.38 1.19
N GLN A 101 -1.19 0.17 -0.09
CA GLN A 101 -1.37 1.23 -1.08
C GLN A 101 -2.68 1.04 -1.85
N ALA A 102 -3.25 2.12 -2.35
CA ALA A 102 -4.43 2.11 -3.20
C ALA A 102 -4.20 3.02 -4.41
N ILE A 103 -4.92 2.73 -5.50
CA ILE A 103 -4.96 3.57 -6.68
C ILE A 103 -6.33 4.24 -6.72
N VAL A 104 -6.35 5.55 -6.52
CA VAL A 104 -7.56 6.38 -6.48
C VAL A 104 -7.41 7.48 -7.54
N ASP A 105 -8.38 7.60 -8.43
CA ASP A 105 -8.37 8.57 -9.54
C ASP A 105 -7.05 8.53 -10.35
N ASN A 106 -6.59 7.33 -10.71
CA ASN A 106 -5.28 7.06 -11.36
C ASN A 106 -4.03 7.49 -10.57
N ALA A 107 -4.13 7.82 -9.28
CA ALA A 107 -3.01 8.19 -8.42
C ALA A 107 -2.76 7.13 -7.34
N VAL A 108 -1.48 6.83 -7.07
CA VAL A 108 -1.09 5.93 -5.99
C VAL A 108 -1.08 6.69 -4.67
N VAL A 109 -1.86 6.22 -3.70
CA VAL A 109 -2.01 6.81 -2.37
C VAL A 109 -1.80 5.78 -1.28
N GLY A 110 -1.20 6.22 -0.17
CA GLY A 110 -0.98 5.43 1.04
C GLY A 110 -1.87 5.84 2.21
N VAL A 111 -1.70 5.14 3.33
CA VAL A 111 -2.37 5.51 4.59
C VAL A 111 -1.81 6.83 5.11
N GLY A 112 -2.69 7.81 5.34
CA GLY A 112 -2.32 9.14 5.81
C GLY A 112 -2.22 10.20 4.73
N ASP A 113 -2.20 9.81 3.45
CA ASP A 113 -2.20 10.73 2.32
C ASP A 113 -3.55 11.45 2.18
N GLU A 114 -3.53 12.60 1.53
CA GLU A 114 -4.69 13.41 1.23
C GLU A 114 -4.83 13.61 -0.28
N ILE A 115 -6.00 13.25 -0.82
CA ILE A 115 -6.33 13.41 -2.25
C ILE A 115 -7.73 14.00 -2.38
N SER A 116 -7.90 15.00 -3.23
CA SER A 116 -9.20 15.64 -3.49
C SER A 116 -9.94 16.14 -2.22
N GLY A 117 -9.19 16.57 -1.20
CA GLY A 117 -9.73 17.04 0.10
C GLY A 117 -10.21 15.91 1.02
N VAL A 118 -9.81 14.68 0.74
CA VAL A 118 -10.16 13.48 1.48
C VAL A 118 -8.88 12.84 2.02
N LYS A 119 -8.86 12.49 3.31
CA LYS A 119 -7.71 11.82 3.93
C LYS A 119 -7.90 10.31 3.99
N ILE A 120 -6.91 9.55 3.56
CA ILE A 120 -6.92 8.08 3.67
C ILE A 120 -6.68 7.70 5.13
N TYR A 121 -7.67 7.06 5.76
CA TYR A 121 -7.56 6.59 7.14
C TYR A 121 -7.02 5.17 7.23
N ALA A 122 -7.52 4.26 6.39
CA ALA A 122 -7.07 2.88 6.35
C ALA A 122 -7.35 2.25 4.99
N ILE A 123 -6.49 1.33 4.57
CA ILE A 123 -6.65 0.56 3.34
C ILE A 123 -6.84 -0.90 3.76
N LYS A 124 -7.98 -1.49 3.38
CA LYS A 124 -8.29 -2.91 3.57
C LYS A 124 -8.29 -3.61 2.22
N LYS A 125 -8.37 -4.94 2.24
CA LYS A 125 -8.35 -5.78 1.03
C LYS A 125 -9.41 -5.39 -0.02
N ASP A 126 -10.64 -5.13 0.41
CA ASP A 126 -11.78 -4.93 -0.50
C ASP A 126 -12.36 -3.50 -0.44
N GLU A 127 -11.86 -2.66 0.47
CA GLU A 127 -12.38 -1.31 0.70
C GLU A 127 -11.29 -0.37 1.21
N ILE A 128 -11.47 0.92 0.94
CA ILE A 128 -10.70 1.99 1.58
C ILE A 128 -11.60 2.76 2.54
N VAL A 129 -11.05 3.11 3.71
CA VAL A 129 -11.70 3.98 4.69
C VAL A 129 -11.09 5.36 4.55
N VAL A 130 -11.94 6.32 4.20
CA VAL A 130 -11.55 7.69 3.95
C VAL A 130 -12.24 8.64 4.90
N LEU A 131 -11.58 9.74 5.25
CA LEU A 131 -12.11 10.79 6.10
C LEU A 131 -12.42 12.00 5.23
N PHE A 132 -13.70 12.35 5.14
CA PHE A 132 -14.19 13.50 4.38
C PHE A 132 -15.06 14.38 5.27
N GLU A 133 -14.68 15.65 5.42
CA GLU A 133 -15.36 16.63 6.28
C GLU A 133 -15.66 16.14 7.72
N GLY A 134 -14.76 15.34 8.29
CA GLY A 134 -14.88 14.78 9.65
C GLY A 134 -15.64 13.45 9.74
N ASP A 135 -16.26 12.99 8.66
CA ASP A 135 -16.99 11.73 8.61
C ASP A 135 -16.17 10.64 7.89
N LYS A 136 -16.30 9.39 8.37
CA LYS A 136 -15.64 8.23 7.76
C LYS A 136 -16.54 7.61 6.69
N PHE A 137 -16.03 7.47 5.49
CA PHE A 137 -16.70 6.81 4.37
C PHE A 137 -15.94 5.55 3.97
N HIS A 138 -16.71 4.52 3.63
CA HIS A 138 -16.20 3.25 3.10
C HIS A 138 -16.41 3.27 1.59
N VAL A 139 -15.32 3.29 0.83
CA VAL A 139 -15.36 3.22 -0.64
C VAL A 139 -14.95 1.81 -1.04
N ARG A 140 -15.79 1.17 -1.84
CA ARG A 140 -15.55 -0.17 -2.40
C ARG A 140 -15.26 -0.04 -3.88
N MET A 141 -14.57 -1.02 -4.43
CA MET A 141 -14.37 -1.13 -5.87
C MET A 141 -15.72 -1.48 -6.51
N GLU A 142 -16.20 -0.67 -7.44
CA GLU A 142 -17.28 -1.10 -8.35
C GLU A 142 -16.64 -2.04 -9.37
N GLN A 143 -17.04 -3.31 -9.36
CA GLN A 143 -16.63 -4.33 -10.32
C GLN A 143 -17.64 -4.44 -11.46
#